data_AF-A0A5E4N995-F1
#
_entry.id   AF-A0A5E4N995-F1
#
_cell.length_a   1.000
_cell.length_b   1.000
_cell.length_c   1.000
_cell.angle_alpha   90.00
_cell.angle_beta   90.00
_cell.angle_gamma   90.00
#
_symmetry.space_group_name_H-M   'P 1'
#
loop_
_entity.id
_entity.type
_entity.pdbx_description
1 polymer ?
#
loop_
_entity_poly.entity_id
_entity_poly.type
_entity_poly.pdbx_seq_one_letter_code
_entity_poly.pdbx_strand_id
1 'polypeptide(L)'
;MSYGVTIFFSGGWCRLVLVDESAILYFVLNFENKRLLYVAIIKPIWTYGIQLWGFASKSNIDIIQRCRNIALRTITVAYRFERNDAIHRDMMLPTIAEEIQKFARKHERRLEDHINPMAIEPLDNSKDIRRLKRLKPYDLV
;
A
#
# COMPACT_ATOMS: atom_id res chain seq x y z
N MET A 1 -27.01 -14.12 2.69
CA MET A 1 -26.76 -12.67 2.74
C MET A 1 -25.25 -12.48 2.68
N SER A 2 -24.74 -11.92 1.59
CA SER A 2 -23.30 -11.84 1.31
C SER A 2 -22.68 -10.67 2.07
N TYR A 3 -21.91 -10.96 3.12
CA TYR A 3 -21.18 -9.96 3.90
C TYR A 3 -19.77 -9.81 3.31
N GLY A 4 -19.62 -8.88 2.37
CA GLY A 4 -18.34 -8.53 1.77
C GLY A 4 -17.77 -7.27 2.41
N VAL A 5 -16.47 -7.30 2.75
CA VAL A 5 -15.70 -6.07 2.96
C VAL A 5 -15.51 -5.44 1.59
N THR A 6 -16.42 -4.57 1.18
CA THR A 6 -16.33 -3.91 -0.13
C THR A 6 -15.49 -2.65 0.00
N ILE A 7 -14.21 -2.75 -0.36
CA ILE A 7 -13.37 -1.57 -0.57
C ILE A 7 -13.80 -0.96 -1.90
N PHE A 8 -14.64 0.07 -1.85
CA PHE A 8 -15.03 0.82 -3.04
C PHE A 8 -13.96 1.87 -3.34
N PHE A 9 -13.21 1.66 -4.43
CA PHE A 9 -12.37 2.68 -5.04
C PHE A 9 -13.19 3.37 -6.15
N SER A 10 -13.98 4.40 -5.81
CA SER A 10 -14.54 5.29 -6.83
C SER A 10 -13.92 6.69 -6.70
N GLY A 11 -13.44 7.22 -7.84
CA GLY A 11 -13.14 8.64 -8.01
C GLY A 11 -12.14 9.28 -7.04
N GLY A 12 -11.16 8.53 -6.51
CA GLY A 12 -10.13 9.09 -5.61
C GLY A 12 -10.55 9.20 -4.14
N TRP A 13 -11.68 8.61 -3.75
CA TRP A 13 -12.15 8.58 -2.36
C TRP A 13 -12.27 7.13 -1.87
N CYS A 14 -11.47 6.74 -0.87
CA CYS A 14 -11.78 5.53 -0.10
C CYS A 14 -12.92 5.86 0.86
N ARG A 15 -14.13 5.39 0.55
CA ARG A 15 -15.23 5.40 1.52
C ARG A 15 -15.35 4.00 2.13
N LEU A 16 -14.78 3.83 3.31
CA LEU A 16 -15.10 2.70 4.19
C LEU A 16 -16.42 3.03 4.90
N VAL A 17 -17.51 2.40 4.47
CA VAL A 17 -18.76 2.43 5.23
C VAL A 17 -18.61 1.40 6.35
N LEU A 18 -18.39 1.90 7.56
CA LEU A 18 -18.49 1.09 8.78
C LEU A 18 -19.98 0.79 8.98
N VAL A 19 -20.37 -0.45 8.73
CA VAL A 19 -21.59 -0.99 9.36
C VAL A 19 -21.17 -1.30 10.79
N ASP A 20 -21.58 -0.42 11.70
CA ASP A 20 -21.60 -0.69 13.14
C ASP A 20 -22.27 -2.04 13.35
N GLU A 21 -21.61 -3.00 13.99
CA GLU A 21 -22.23 -4.08 14.76
C GLU A 21 -21.19 -4.67 15.73
N SER A 22 -21.51 -4.51 17.00
CA SER A 22 -20.81 -4.78 18.24
C SER A 22 -20.56 -6.26 18.54
N ALA A 23 -20.33 -7.11 17.53
CA ALA A 23 -20.41 -8.56 17.69
C ALA A 23 -19.32 -9.41 16.99
N ILE A 24 -18.28 -8.83 16.39
CA ILE A 24 -17.05 -9.61 16.14
C ILE A 24 -16.17 -9.46 17.37
N LEU A 25 -16.46 -10.33 18.34
CA LEU A 25 -15.55 -10.90 19.35
C LEU A 25 -14.36 -10.00 19.73
N TYR A 26 -14.25 -9.68 21.02
CA TYR A 26 -12.97 -9.45 21.70
C TYR A 26 -12.01 -10.60 21.34
N PHE A 27 -11.40 -10.54 20.16
CA PHE A 27 -10.49 -11.57 19.73
C PHE A 27 -9.22 -11.24 20.49
N VAL A 28 -8.99 -11.99 21.56
CA VAL A 28 -7.75 -12.03 22.34
C VAL A 28 -6.64 -12.60 21.45
N LEU A 29 -6.45 -12.03 20.27
CA LEU A 29 -5.29 -12.24 19.46
C LEU A 29 -4.22 -11.29 19.92
N ASN A 30 -3.07 -11.88 20.19
CA ASN A 30 -1.83 -11.16 20.32
C ASN A 30 -1.58 -10.29 19.07
N PHE A 31 -0.85 -9.18 19.23
CA PHE A 31 -0.55 -8.23 18.15
C PHE A 31 0.09 -8.92 16.94
N GLU A 32 0.91 -9.94 17.17
CA GLU A 32 1.51 -10.74 16.09
C GLU A 32 0.48 -11.46 15.22
N ASN A 33 -0.59 -12.00 15.80
CA ASN A 33 -1.61 -12.70 15.02
C ASN A 33 -2.45 -11.72 14.19
N LYS A 34 -2.70 -10.52 14.71
CA LYS A 34 -3.34 -9.42 13.96
C LYS A 34 -2.46 -8.96 12.79
N ARG A 35 -1.14 -8.88 13.02
CA ARG A 35 -0.15 -8.59 11.98
C ARG A 35 -0.11 -9.68 10.90
N LEU A 36 -0.12 -10.95 11.28
CA LEU A 36 -0.19 -12.08 10.34
C LEU A 36 -1.47 -12.01 9.50
N LEU A 37 -2.61 -11.70 10.11
CA LEU A 37 -3.88 -11.52 9.38
C LEU A 37 -3.79 -10.40 8.35
N TYR A 38 -3.19 -9.26 8.71
CA TYR A 38 -2.95 -8.16 7.77
C TYR A 38 -2.04 -8.59 6.62
N VAL A 39 -0.95 -9.30 6.92
CA VAL A 39 -0.01 -9.78 5.90
C VAL A 39 -0.65 -10.84 4.98
N ALA A 40 -1.54 -11.68 5.50
CA ALA A 40 -2.17 -12.73 4.70
C ALA A 40 -3.26 -12.18 3.76
N ILE A 41 -4.08 -11.23 4.23
CA ILE A 41 -5.29 -10.79 3.50
C ILE A 41 -5.08 -9.44 2.82
N ILE A 42 -4.57 -8.46 3.56
CA ILE A 42 -4.57 -7.07 3.12
C ILE A 42 -3.32 -6.76 2.28
N LYS A 43 -2.16 -7.31 2.65
CA LYS A 43 -0.92 -7.17 1.89
C LYS A 43 -1.04 -7.58 0.42
N PRO A 44 -1.60 -8.75 0.04
CA PRO A 44 -1.71 -9.11 -1.37
C PRO A 44 -2.59 -8.14 -2.17
N ILE A 45 -3.64 -7.57 -1.56
CA ILE A 45 -4.49 -6.56 -2.19
C ILE A 45 -3.68 -5.30 -2.51
N TRP A 46 -2.89 -4.81 -1.54
CA TRP A 46 -2.01 -3.66 -1.76
C TRP A 46 -0.92 -3.96 -2.78
N THR A 47 -0.29 -5.14 -2.69
CA THR A 47 0.74 -5.59 -3.63
C THR A 47 0.25 -5.59 -5.08
N TYR A 48 -0.96 -6.06 -5.32
CA TYR A 48 -1.56 -5.99 -6.65
C TYR A 48 -1.81 -4.53 -7.07
N GLY A 49 -2.35 -3.72 -6.17
CA GLY A 49 -2.63 -2.31 -6.42
C GLY A 49 -1.39 -1.47 -6.73
N ILE A 50 -0.24 -1.75 -6.12
CA ILE A 50 1.02 -1.01 -6.33
C ILE A 50 1.41 -0.98 -7.82
N GLN A 51 1.11 -2.02 -8.60
CA GLN A 51 1.39 -2.02 -10.04
C GLN A 51 0.56 -0.98 -10.81
N LEU A 52 -0.64 -0.66 -10.32
CA LEU A 52 -1.56 0.29 -10.94
C LEU A 52 -1.34 1.73 -10.47
N TRP A 53 -1.12 1.94 -9.17
CA TRP A 53 -1.04 3.28 -8.56
C TRP A 53 0.31 3.58 -7.87
N GLY A 54 1.31 2.71 -7.99
CA GLY A 54 2.66 2.94 -7.45
C GLY A 54 3.37 4.16 -8.03
N PHE A 55 2.96 4.60 -9.22
CA PHE A 55 3.44 5.82 -9.89
C PHE A 55 2.49 7.01 -9.79
N ALA A 56 1.46 6.91 -8.93
CA ALA A 56 0.53 8.00 -8.74
C ALA A 56 1.20 9.24 -8.13
N SER A 57 0.53 10.39 -8.21
CA SER A 57 1.00 11.60 -7.53
C SER A 57 1.11 11.38 -6.02
N LYS A 58 2.00 12.14 -5.38
CA LYS A 58 2.17 12.11 -3.91
C LYS A 58 0.84 12.26 -3.15
N SER A 59 -0.02 13.17 -3.61
CA SER A 59 -1.37 13.36 -3.04
C SER A 59 -2.22 12.09 -3.05
N ASN A 60 -2.14 11.28 -4.10
CA ASN A 60 -2.90 10.04 -4.24
C ASN A 60 -2.28 8.95 -3.37
N ILE A 61 -0.95 8.87 -3.30
CA ILE A 61 -0.25 7.96 -2.39
C ILE A 61 -0.63 8.28 -0.92
N ASP A 62 -0.74 9.56 -0.55
CA ASP A 62 -1.16 10.00 0.78
C ASP A 62 -2.63 9.62 1.08
N ILE A 63 -3.52 9.63 0.08
CA ILE A 63 -4.89 9.09 0.22
C ILE A 63 -4.84 7.59 0.53
N ILE A 64 -4.05 6.84 -0.22
CA ILE A 64 -3.93 5.39 -0.07
C ILE A 64 -3.31 5.03 1.29
N GLN A 65 -2.31 5.79 1.76
CA GLN A 65 -1.74 5.63 3.09
C GLN A 65 -2.80 5.86 4.18
N ARG A 66 -3.70 6.84 4.00
CA ARG A 66 -4.84 7.04 4.91
C ARG A 66 -5.81 5.86 4.87
N CYS A 67 -6.14 5.32 3.69
CA CYS A 67 -7.00 4.14 3.57
C CYS A 67 -6.40 2.94 4.32
N ARG A 68 -5.09 2.72 4.18
CA ARG A 68 -4.38 1.70 4.93
C ARG A 68 -4.44 1.95 6.43
N ASN A 69 -4.21 3.17 6.91
CA ASN A 69 -4.30 3.47 8.34
C ASN A 69 -5.69 3.15 8.90
N ILE A 70 -6.75 3.42 8.15
CA ILE A 70 -8.12 3.04 8.56
C ILE A 70 -8.25 1.51 8.64
N ALA A 71 -7.79 0.78 7.62
CA ALA A 71 -7.82 -0.68 7.62
C ALA A 71 -7.03 -1.29 8.80
N LEU A 72 -5.87 -0.72 9.14
CA LEU A 72 -5.09 -1.15 10.30
C LEU A 72 -5.87 -0.96 11.60
N ARG A 73 -6.50 0.20 11.78
CA ARG A 73 -7.34 0.49 12.97
C ARG A 73 -8.52 -0.46 13.10
N THR A 74 -9.15 -0.82 11.99
CA THR A 74 -10.24 -1.80 11.98
C THR A 74 -9.76 -3.18 12.45
N ILE A 75 -8.55 -3.59 12.04
CA ILE A 75 -7.96 -4.88 12.43
C ILE A 75 -7.49 -4.88 13.88
N THR A 76 -6.87 -3.79 14.35
CA THR A 76 -6.45 -3.68 15.76
C THR A 76 -7.61 -3.40 16.70
N VAL A 77 -8.74 -2.93 16.18
CA VAL A 77 -9.84 -2.38 16.97
C VAL A 77 -9.33 -1.19 17.80
N ALA A 78 -8.48 -0.36 17.19
CA ALA A 78 -7.87 0.80 17.84
C ALA A 78 -8.81 2.02 17.82
N TYR A 79 -8.95 2.69 18.96
CA TYR A 79 -9.82 3.86 19.09
C TYR A 79 -9.31 5.05 18.29
N ARG A 80 -10.20 5.93 17.82
CA ARG A 80 -9.88 7.10 16.97
C ARG A 80 -8.85 8.07 17.55
N PHE A 81 -8.77 8.18 18.87
CA PHE A 81 -7.83 9.08 19.56
C PHE A 81 -6.41 8.51 19.66
N GLU A 82 -6.22 7.21 19.39
CA GLU A 82 -4.88 6.63 19.36
C GLU A 82 -4.05 7.22 18.22
N ARG A 83 -2.79 7.55 18.53
CA ARG A 83 -1.84 8.10 17.55
C ARG A 83 -1.47 7.02 16.54
N ASN A 84 -1.49 7.39 15.25
CA ASN A 84 -1.11 6.48 14.16
C ASN A 84 0.32 5.93 14.37
N ASP A 85 1.24 6.74 14.90
CA ASP A 85 2.62 6.33 15.15
C ASP A 85 2.73 5.20 16.18
N ALA A 86 1.83 5.15 17.16
CA ALA A 86 1.80 4.05 18.13
C ALA A 86 1.40 2.74 17.41
N ILE A 87 0.32 2.78 16.62
CA ILE A 87 -0.16 1.64 15.85
C ILE A 87 0.90 1.15 14.85
N HIS A 88 1.62 2.07 14.20
CA HIS A 88 2.70 1.72 13.27
C HIS A 88 3.88 1.06 13.97
N ARG A 89 4.29 1.56 15.16
CA ARG A 89 5.35 0.94 15.97
C ARG A 89 4.95 -0.47 16.42
N ASP A 90 3.73 -0.64 16.88
CA ASP A 90 3.24 -1.91 17.42
C ASP A 90 3.10 -2.98 16.33
N MET A 91 2.74 -2.58 15.11
CA MET A 91 2.60 -3.50 13.98
C MET A 91 3.90 -3.77 13.19
N MET A 92 4.91 -2.90 13.31
CA MET A 92 6.18 -2.99 12.57
C MET A 92 5.99 -3.26 11.06
N LEU A 93 5.04 -2.57 10.43
CA LEU A 93 4.74 -2.74 9.00
C LEU A 93 5.37 -1.60 8.18
N PRO A 94 6.05 -1.89 7.06
CA PRO A 94 6.66 -0.87 6.21
C PRO A 94 5.59 0.03 5.60
N THR A 95 5.83 1.32 5.42
CA THR A 95 4.84 2.27 4.86
C THR A 95 4.49 1.95 3.39
N ILE A 96 3.41 2.53 2.83
CA ILE A 96 3.08 2.29 1.41
C ILE A 96 4.19 2.83 0.51
N ALA A 97 4.79 3.96 0.86
CA ALA A 97 5.91 4.52 0.13
C ALA A 97 7.12 3.57 0.10
N GLU A 98 7.50 3.00 1.25
CA GLU A 98 8.58 2.00 1.33
C GLU A 98 8.27 0.74 0.51
N GLU A 99 7.03 0.28 0.52
CA GLU A 99 6.61 -0.84 -0.30
C GLU A 99 6.72 -0.53 -1.79
N ILE A 100 6.26 0.64 -2.23
CA ILE A 100 6.41 1.10 -3.62
C ILE A 100 7.90 1.09 -4.01
N GLN A 101 8.78 1.65 -3.18
CA GLN A 101 10.24 1.64 -3.43
C GLN A 101 10.81 0.23 -3.52
N LYS A 102 10.40 -0.65 -2.59
CA LYS A 102 10.82 -2.06 -2.61
C LYS A 102 10.38 -2.78 -3.87
N PHE A 103 9.16 -2.51 -4.36
CA PHE A 103 8.66 -3.04 -5.62
C PHE A 103 9.42 -2.46 -6.82
N ALA A 104 9.71 -1.17 -6.84
CA ALA A 104 10.51 -0.53 -7.89
C ALA A 104 11.91 -1.16 -8.00
N ARG A 105 12.64 -1.28 -6.88
CA ARG A 105 13.97 -1.93 -6.83
C ARG A 105 13.95 -3.41 -7.20
N LYS A 106 12.84 -4.11 -6.93
CA LYS A 106 12.67 -5.51 -7.35
C LYS A 106 12.42 -5.59 -8.86
N HIS A 107 11.70 -4.62 -9.42
CA HIS A 107 11.45 -4.56 -10.85
C HIS A 107 12.72 -4.23 -11.64
N GLU A 108 13.51 -3.27 -11.18
CA GLU A 108 14.79 -2.89 -11.77
C GLU A 108 15.77 -4.08 -11.81
N ARG A 109 16.01 -4.75 -10.68
CA ARG A 109 16.86 -5.96 -10.66
C ARG A 109 16.38 -7.05 -11.62
N ARG A 110 15.06 -7.23 -11.76
CA ARG A 110 14.50 -8.18 -12.73
C ARG A 110 14.74 -7.77 -14.19
N LEU A 111 14.87 -6.46 -14.47
CA LEU A 111 15.22 -5.96 -15.79
C LEU A 111 16.71 -6.14 -16.07
N GLU A 112 17.56 -5.90 -15.08
CA GLU A 112 19.01 -6.16 -15.17
C GLU A 112 19.32 -7.63 -15.43
N ASP A 113 18.62 -8.55 -14.75
CA ASP A 113 18.77 -10.00 -14.94
C ASP A 113 18.14 -10.51 -16.25
N HIS A 114 17.45 -9.67 -17.02
CA HIS A 114 16.70 -10.13 -18.19
C HIS A 114 17.64 -10.42 -19.37
N ILE A 115 17.45 -11.58 -20.00
CA ILE A 115 18.19 -12.05 -21.20
C ILE A 115 18.17 -11.02 -22.36
N ASN A 116 17.14 -10.16 -22.44
CA ASN A 116 16.99 -9.24 -23.56
C ASN A 116 17.64 -7.90 -23.20
N PRO A 117 18.76 -7.51 -23.85
CA PRO A 117 19.44 -6.25 -23.54
C PRO A 117 18.57 -5.01 -23.82
N MET A 118 17.59 -5.10 -24.73
CA MET A 118 16.65 -4.00 -25.01
C MET A 118 15.70 -3.71 -23.83
N ALA A 119 15.59 -4.61 -22.84
CA ALA A 119 14.79 -4.38 -21.64
C ALA A 119 15.42 -3.33 -20.69
N ILE A 120 16.72 -3.06 -20.85
CA ILE A 120 17.50 -2.14 -20.00
C ILE A 120 17.49 -0.71 -20.57
N GLU A 121 17.33 -0.55 -21.88
CA GLU A 121 17.31 0.77 -22.55
C GLU A 121 16.32 1.79 -21.93
N PRO A 122 15.10 1.41 -21.50
CA PRO A 122 14.18 2.35 -20.86
C PRO A 122 14.64 2.91 -19.51
N LEU A 123 15.70 2.35 -18.91
CA LEU A 123 16.29 2.86 -17.66
C LEU A 123 17.32 3.98 -17.90
N ASP A 124 17.80 4.18 -19.13
CA ASP A 124 18.73 5.25 -19.46
C ASP A 124 18.01 6.62 -19.54
N ASN A 125 18.24 7.45 -18.53
CA ASN A 125 17.61 8.77 -18.40
C ASN A 125 18.54 9.94 -18.73
N SER A 126 19.72 9.65 -19.27
CA SER A 126 20.76 10.66 -19.54
C SER A 126 20.28 11.79 -20.47
N LYS A 127 19.26 11.53 -21.30
CA LYS A 127 18.73 12.46 -22.32
C LYS A 127 17.29 12.90 -22.06
N ASP A 128 16.73 12.65 -20.89
CA ASP A 128 15.29 12.85 -20.65
C ASP A 128 14.91 14.33 -20.43
N ILE A 129 14.49 15.01 -21.50
CA ILE A 129 13.93 16.37 -21.44
C ILE A 129 12.42 16.29 -21.28
N ARG A 130 11.91 16.56 -20.07
CA ARG A 130 10.48 16.47 -19.75
C ARG A 130 9.83 17.83 -19.56
N ARG A 131 8.67 18.03 -20.21
CA ARG A 131 7.75 19.15 -19.89
C ARG A 131 6.97 18.91 -18.60
N LEU A 132 6.52 17.67 -18.35
CA LEU A 132 5.70 17.31 -17.18
C LEU A 132 6.52 16.56 -16.14
N LYS A 133 6.46 17.03 -14.88
CA LYS A 133 7.14 16.44 -13.72
C LYS A 133 6.37 15.25 -13.13
N ARG A 134 6.12 14.22 -13.94
CA ARG A 134 5.52 12.96 -13.48
C ARG A 134 6.60 12.05 -12.89
N LEU A 135 6.25 11.34 -11.83
CA LEU A 135 7.09 10.32 -11.21
C LEU A 135 7.30 9.16 -12.18
N LYS A 136 8.55 8.77 -12.44
CA LYS A 136 8.91 7.65 -13.30
C LYS A 136 9.62 6.54 -12.51
N PRO A 137 9.74 5.31 -13.05
CA PRO A 137 10.33 4.13 -12.38
C PRO A 137 11.67 4.34 -11.70
N TYR A 138 12.57 5.03 -12.37
CA TYR A 138 13.92 5.33 -11.88
C TYR A 138 13.97 6.49 -10.87
N ASP A 139 12.92 7.32 -10.76
CA ASP A 139 12.85 8.37 -9.74
C ASP A 139 12.52 7.78 -8.33
N LEU A 140 12.18 6.48 -8.26
CA LEU A 140 11.79 5.77 -7.03
C LEU A 140 12.91 4.97 -6.36
N VAL A 141 14.02 4.73 -7.07
CA VAL A 141 15.09 3.80 -6.67
C VAL A 141 16.12 4.48 -5.79
#